data_AF-A0A015LAI0-F1
#
_entry.id   AF-A0A015LAI0-F1
#
_cell.length_a   1.000
_cell.length_b   1.000
_cell.length_c   1.000
_cell.angle_alpha   90.00
_cell.angle_beta   90.00
_cell.angle_gamma   90.00
#
_symmetry.space_group_name_H-M   'P 1'
#
loop_
_entity.id
_entity.type
_entity.pdbx_description
1 polymer ?
#
loop_
_entity_poly.entity_id
_entity_poly.type
_entity_poly.pdbx_seq_one_letter_code
_entity_poly.pdbx_strand_id
1 'polypeptide(L)'
;MSPSETFSSKPVPSQKKDKTRVTVILGVNATGTDKLKPWVIGNLKRLRPLSKVNLERLPVYYRGNPKAWMNSLVFEKVLCEMDRRFKIQDKKILLLIDNALSHFDSHYLPALEIEQNDDDNASNENQTFRGCDGRVGGSRGRSGHSGDSYHDESGGYQLDISWIQLTHVEVVFLPSNTTSHLQPLDAGIIASFKNYFKRKFCRHMLDLFEEGKDINSEKINIKEAIDYVAKSWDCVTEETV
;
A
#
# COMPACT_ATOMS: atom_id res chain seq x y z
N MET A 1 13.38 -5.64 -16.46
CA MET A 1 13.16 -7.01 -15.97
C MET A 1 14.50 -7.56 -15.54
N SER A 2 14.61 -8.19 -14.38
CA SER A 2 15.81 -8.98 -14.05
C SER A 2 15.79 -10.26 -14.89
N PRO A 3 16.94 -10.74 -15.42
CA PRO A 3 16.99 -12.01 -16.14
C PRO A 3 16.45 -13.16 -15.27
N SER A 4 15.68 -14.07 -15.87
CA SER A 4 15.25 -15.32 -15.24
C SER A 4 16.33 -16.40 -15.29
N GLU A 5 17.29 -16.26 -16.21
CA GLU A 5 18.36 -17.23 -16.44
C GLU A 5 19.69 -16.49 -16.64
N THR A 6 20.77 -17.10 -16.14
CA THR A 6 22.15 -16.69 -16.36
C THR A 6 22.95 -17.90 -16.82
N PHE A 7 23.70 -17.75 -17.92
CA PHE A 7 24.69 -18.74 -18.34
C PHE A 7 25.84 -18.76 -17.33
N SER A 8 25.70 -19.57 -16.29
CA SER A 8 26.73 -19.79 -15.27
C SER A 8 27.34 -21.18 -15.43
N SER A 9 28.66 -21.25 -15.45
CA SER A 9 29.42 -22.51 -15.47
C SER A 9 29.43 -23.25 -14.11
N LYS A 10 28.81 -22.68 -13.07
CA LYS A 10 28.72 -23.24 -11.72
C LYS A 10 27.31 -23.02 -11.13
N PRO A 11 26.82 -23.88 -10.23
CA PRO A 11 25.56 -23.66 -9.52
C PRO A 11 25.61 -22.34 -8.73
N VAL A 12 24.76 -21.38 -9.12
CA VAL A 12 24.57 -20.13 -8.38
C VAL A 12 23.43 -20.33 -7.38
N PRO A 13 23.59 -20.01 -6.08
CA PRO A 13 22.48 -20.06 -5.14
C PRO A 13 21.32 -19.18 -5.60
N SER A 14 20.10 -19.73 -5.60
CA SER A 14 18.89 -19.03 -6.03
C SER A 14 18.66 -17.74 -5.21
N GLN A 15 19.02 -16.59 -5.78
CA GLN A 15 18.78 -15.31 -5.12
C GLN A 15 17.29 -15.00 -5.10
N LYS A 16 16.71 -14.99 -3.90
CA LYS A 16 15.31 -14.62 -3.68
C LYS A 16 15.10 -13.16 -4.09
N LYS A 17 14.30 -12.92 -5.14
CA LYS A 17 13.97 -11.58 -5.62
C LYS A 17 13.55 -10.68 -4.47
N ASP A 18 14.12 -9.49 -4.41
CA ASP A 18 13.72 -8.47 -3.45
C ASP A 18 12.24 -8.10 -3.70
N LYS A 19 11.40 -8.25 -2.67
CA LYS A 19 9.97 -7.94 -2.71
C LYS A 19 9.65 -6.57 -2.10
N THR A 20 10.67 -5.76 -1.83
CA THR A 20 10.52 -4.37 -1.39
C THR A 20 9.70 -3.59 -2.41
N ARG A 21 8.66 -2.93 -1.93
CA ARG A 21 7.70 -2.19 -2.74
C ARG A 21 7.16 -1.01 -1.94
N VAL A 22 6.74 0.01 -2.68
CA VAL A 22 5.88 1.08 -2.20
C VAL A 22 4.59 1.04 -3.02
N THR A 23 3.44 1.17 -2.38
CA THR A 23 2.18 1.47 -3.09
C THR A 23 1.98 2.97 -3.10
N VAL A 24 1.57 3.52 -4.23
CA VAL A 24 1.31 4.95 -4.40
C VAL A 24 -0.15 5.13 -4.79
N ILE A 25 -0.85 6.03 -4.12
CA ILE A 25 -2.21 6.46 -4.49
C ILE A 25 -2.07 7.84 -5.13
N LEU A 26 -2.60 7.96 -6.35
CA LEU A 26 -2.63 9.16 -7.15
C LEU A 26 -4.09 9.51 -7.41
N GLY A 27 -4.37 10.79 -7.62
CA GLY A 27 -5.69 11.26 -8.02
C GLY A 27 -5.58 12.66 -8.60
N VAL A 28 -6.43 12.94 -9.58
CA VAL A 28 -6.49 14.21 -10.29
C VAL A 28 -7.93 14.44 -10.73
N ASN A 29 -8.33 15.69 -10.94
CA ASN A 29 -9.61 16.00 -11.57
C ASN A 29 -9.61 15.63 -13.08
N ALA A 30 -10.81 15.61 -13.68
CA ALA A 30 -11.01 15.18 -15.06
C ALA A 30 -10.26 16.00 -16.14
N THR A 31 -9.74 17.19 -15.81
CA THR A 31 -8.96 18.04 -16.73
C THR A 31 -7.45 18.04 -16.44
N GLY A 32 -6.98 17.29 -15.44
CA GLY A 32 -5.56 17.25 -15.09
C GLY A 32 -5.05 18.39 -14.18
N THR A 33 -5.85 19.45 -14.01
CA THR A 33 -5.43 20.74 -13.43
C THR A 33 -5.30 20.75 -11.90
N ASP A 34 -6.06 19.91 -11.18
CA ASP A 34 -5.96 19.75 -9.71
C ASP A 34 -5.48 18.34 -9.36
N LYS A 35 -4.16 18.21 -9.23
CA LYS A 35 -3.49 16.98 -8.77
C LYS A 35 -3.53 16.90 -7.23
N LEU A 36 -4.03 15.79 -6.71
CA LEU A 36 -3.98 15.49 -5.28
C LEU A 36 -2.53 15.24 -4.83
N LYS A 37 -2.23 15.56 -3.56
CA LYS A 37 -0.96 15.20 -2.92
C LYS A 37 -0.89 13.67 -2.79
N PRO A 38 0.13 12.99 -3.34
CA PRO A 38 0.19 11.52 -3.35
C PRO A 38 0.19 10.91 -1.95
N TRP A 39 -0.36 9.71 -1.83
CA TRP A 39 -0.14 8.86 -0.66
C TRP A 39 0.89 7.78 -0.99
N VAL A 40 1.83 7.54 -0.08
CA VAL A 40 2.85 6.50 -0.18
C VAL A 40 2.70 5.52 0.98
N ILE A 41 2.49 4.25 0.64
CA ILE A 41 2.42 3.14 1.59
C ILE A 41 3.72 2.33 1.51
N GLY A 42 4.53 2.41 2.57
CA GLY A 42 5.78 1.64 2.70
C GLY A 42 5.63 0.43 3.62
N ASN A 43 6.62 -0.48 3.62
CA ASN A 43 6.61 -1.67 4.48
C ASN A 43 6.62 -1.33 5.98
N LEU A 44 7.35 -0.27 6.36
CA LEU A 44 7.74 -0.03 7.75
C LEU A 44 6.91 1.09 8.39
N LYS A 45 6.21 0.76 9.50
CA LYS A 45 5.40 1.70 10.31
C LYS A 45 6.18 2.92 10.81
N ARG A 46 7.46 2.74 11.14
CA ARG A 46 8.40 3.81 11.51
C ARG A 46 9.78 3.45 11.01
N LEU A 47 10.47 4.40 10.38
CA LEU A 47 11.71 4.17 9.64
C LEU A 47 12.86 4.94 10.27
N ARG A 48 14.05 4.33 10.42
CA ARG A 48 15.25 5.07 10.88
C ARG A 48 15.62 6.24 9.95
N PRO A 49 15.53 6.14 8.61
CA PRO A 49 15.69 7.29 7.72
C PRO A 49 14.65 8.41 7.90
N LEU A 50 13.45 8.09 8.41
CA LEU A 50 12.38 9.07 8.67
C LEU A 50 12.22 9.41 10.16
N SER A 51 12.97 8.80 11.08
CA SER A 51 12.74 8.98 12.53
C SER A 51 13.21 10.33 13.06
N LYS A 52 13.88 11.12 12.21
CA LYS A 52 14.24 12.53 12.44
C LYS A 52 13.51 13.48 11.48
N VAL A 53 12.58 12.98 10.66
CA VAL A 53 11.85 13.76 9.64
C VAL A 53 10.42 13.97 10.15
N ASN A 54 9.95 15.22 10.15
CA ASN A 54 8.53 15.48 10.36
C ASN A 54 7.76 14.95 9.13
N LEU A 55 6.95 13.90 9.33
CA LEU A 55 6.17 13.25 8.28
C LEU A 55 5.12 14.18 7.64
N GLU A 56 4.60 15.16 8.39
CA GLU A 56 3.60 16.12 7.89
C GLU A 56 4.21 17.07 6.83
N ARG A 57 5.51 17.35 6.97
CA ARG A 57 6.29 18.19 6.05
C ARG A 57 6.76 17.44 4.79
N LEU A 58 6.45 16.15 4.64
CA LEU A 58 6.76 15.43 3.42
C LEU A 58 5.90 15.95 2.25
N PRO A 59 6.41 15.91 1.01
CA PRO A 59 5.64 16.25 -0.20
C PRO A 59 4.56 15.19 -0.54
N VAL A 60 4.48 14.10 0.21
CA VAL A 60 3.47 13.04 0.12
C VAL A 60 2.86 12.80 1.50
N TYR A 61 1.67 12.21 1.58
CA TYR A 61 1.22 11.54 2.80
C TYR A 61 1.95 10.19 2.92
N TYR A 62 2.45 9.84 4.10
CA TYR A 62 3.13 8.57 4.31
C TYR A 62 2.42 7.70 5.35
N ARG A 63 2.26 6.40 5.05
CA ARG A 63 1.80 5.41 6.02
C ARG A 63 2.57 4.09 5.87
N GLY A 64 2.91 3.46 7.00
CA GLY A 64 3.53 2.13 6.97
C GLY A 64 2.52 1.00 7.16
N ASN A 65 2.64 -0.05 6.34
CA ASN A 65 1.91 -1.31 6.41
C ASN A 65 2.93 -2.45 6.17
N PRO A 66 3.06 -3.49 7.02
CA PRO A 66 4.00 -4.60 6.81
C PRO A 66 3.95 -5.29 5.43
N LYS A 67 2.80 -5.26 4.74
CA LYS A 67 2.66 -5.77 3.36
C LYS A 67 2.93 -4.71 2.29
N ALA A 68 3.08 -3.44 2.66
CA ALA A 68 3.15 -2.28 1.76
C ALA A 68 2.00 -2.29 0.72
N TRP A 69 0.82 -2.71 1.14
CA TRP A 69 -0.40 -2.79 0.33
C TRP A 69 -1.42 -1.77 0.84
N MET A 70 -2.34 -1.37 -0.03
CA MET A 70 -3.57 -0.71 0.42
C MET A 70 -4.48 -1.72 1.13
N ASN A 71 -5.24 -1.25 2.10
CA ASN A 71 -6.40 -1.93 2.69
C ASN A 71 -7.46 -0.88 3.03
N SER A 72 -8.67 -1.31 3.37
CA SER A 72 -9.83 -0.44 3.60
C SER A 72 -9.55 0.64 4.65
N LEU A 73 -8.88 0.29 5.77
CA LEU A 73 -8.46 1.26 6.79
C LEU A 73 -7.41 2.29 6.30
N VAL A 74 -6.65 1.99 5.24
CA VAL A 74 -5.81 2.99 4.56
C VAL A 74 -6.65 3.86 3.65
N PHE A 75 -7.55 3.26 2.87
CA PHE A 75 -8.41 3.96 1.94
C PHE A 75 -9.40 4.92 2.63
N GLU A 76 -10.00 4.52 3.74
CA GLU A 76 -10.81 5.36 4.62
C GLU A 76 -10.08 6.66 5.03
N LYS A 77 -8.80 6.56 5.43
CA LYS A 77 -8.01 7.76 5.78
C LYS A 77 -7.68 8.63 4.57
N VAL A 78 -7.64 8.07 3.36
CA VAL A 78 -7.53 8.84 2.11
C VAL A 78 -8.82 9.63 1.89
N LEU A 79 -9.99 8.98 2.01
CA LEU A 79 -11.30 9.62 1.87
C LEU A 79 -11.51 10.75 2.89
N CYS A 80 -11.22 10.51 4.17
CA CYS A 80 -11.38 11.53 5.22
C CYS A 80 -10.46 12.75 5.00
N GLU A 81 -9.23 12.55 4.52
CA GLU A 81 -8.31 13.66 4.21
C GLU A 81 -8.72 14.40 2.93
N MET A 82 -9.28 13.70 1.94
CA MET A 82 -9.86 14.32 0.76
C MET A 82 -11.09 15.16 1.11
N ASP A 83 -12.01 14.63 1.92
CA ASP A 83 -13.17 15.39 2.42
C ASP A 83 -12.73 16.64 3.17
N ARG A 84 -11.75 16.51 4.07
CA ARG A 84 -11.15 17.64 4.78
C ARG A 84 -10.53 18.67 3.82
N ARG A 85 -9.81 18.25 2.78
CA ARG A 85 -9.23 19.14 1.74
C ARG A 85 -10.32 19.90 0.99
N PHE A 86 -11.37 19.22 0.55
CA PHE A 86 -12.41 19.83 -0.29
C PHE A 86 -13.42 20.66 0.54
N LYS A 87 -13.68 20.27 1.79
CA LYS A 87 -14.41 21.06 2.79
C LYS A 87 -13.72 22.39 3.11
N ILE A 88 -12.40 22.40 3.27
CA ILE A 88 -11.63 23.66 3.47
C ILE A 88 -11.69 24.57 2.22
N GLN A 89 -11.91 24.00 1.04
CA GLN A 89 -12.07 24.76 -0.21
C GLN A 89 -13.53 25.15 -0.51
N ASP A 90 -14.50 24.74 0.31
CA ASP A 90 -15.95 24.83 0.04
C ASP A 90 -16.33 24.28 -1.35
N LYS A 91 -15.77 23.12 -1.70
CA LYS A 91 -16.02 22.43 -2.98
C LYS A 91 -16.60 21.05 -2.73
N LYS A 92 -17.67 20.70 -3.45
CA LYS A 92 -18.13 19.31 -3.55
C LYS A 92 -17.54 18.66 -4.79
N ILE A 93 -17.09 17.41 -4.67
CA ILE A 93 -16.51 16.64 -5.77
C ILE A 93 -17.12 15.24 -5.86
N LEU A 94 -17.09 14.70 -7.08
CA LEU A 94 -17.36 13.29 -7.36
C LEU A 94 -16.03 12.57 -7.50
N LEU A 95 -15.81 11.52 -6.71
CA LEU A 95 -14.62 10.67 -6.74
C LEU A 95 -14.96 9.34 -7.41
N LEU A 96 -14.46 9.15 -8.63
CA LEU A 96 -14.59 7.91 -9.38
C LEU A 96 -13.52 6.90 -8.96
N ILE A 97 -13.92 5.68 -8.63
CA ILE A 97 -13.00 4.60 -8.20
C ILE A 97 -13.35 3.25 -8.83
N ASP A 98 -12.36 2.35 -8.88
CA ASP A 98 -12.58 0.97 -9.31
C ASP A 98 -13.10 0.07 -8.17
N ASN A 99 -13.62 -1.09 -8.57
CA ASN A 99 -14.12 -2.11 -7.67
C ASN A 99 -12.96 -3.02 -7.19
N ALA A 100 -12.13 -2.48 -6.29
CA ALA A 100 -11.04 -3.21 -5.64
C ALA A 100 -11.36 -3.49 -4.16
N LEU A 101 -11.10 -4.72 -3.70
CA LEU A 101 -11.22 -5.14 -2.30
C LEU A 101 -10.31 -4.35 -1.32
N SER A 102 -9.35 -3.58 -1.83
CA SER A 102 -8.55 -2.67 -1.01
C SER A 102 -9.22 -1.33 -0.73
N HIS A 103 -10.25 -0.98 -1.50
CA HIS A 103 -11.08 0.20 -1.24
C HIS A 103 -12.06 -0.10 -0.11
N PHE A 104 -12.75 -1.25 -0.16
CA PHE A 104 -13.71 -1.67 0.87
C PHE A 104 -13.63 -3.16 1.17
N ASP A 105 -13.78 -3.48 2.45
CA ASP A 105 -13.93 -4.84 2.95
C ASP A 105 -15.34 -4.93 3.56
N SER A 106 -16.20 -5.72 2.94
CA SER A 106 -17.60 -5.89 3.35
C SER A 106 -17.76 -6.53 4.73
N HIS A 107 -16.68 -7.05 5.32
CA HIS A 107 -16.68 -7.62 6.67
C HIS A 107 -16.10 -6.67 7.73
N TYR A 108 -15.71 -5.45 7.34
CA TYR A 108 -15.10 -4.48 8.24
C TYR A 108 -16.15 -3.62 8.97
N LEU A 109 -16.82 -4.22 9.96
CA LEU A 109 -17.56 -3.45 10.95
C LEU A 109 -16.56 -2.70 11.85
N PRO A 110 -16.64 -1.36 11.98
CA PRO A 110 -15.90 -0.64 13.00
C PRO A 110 -16.33 -1.16 14.37
N ALA A 111 -15.43 -1.86 15.06
CA ALA A 111 -15.67 -2.24 16.44
C ALA A 111 -15.82 -0.95 17.26
N LEU A 112 -16.97 -0.77 17.90
CA LEU A 112 -17.19 0.30 18.86
C LEU A 112 -16.06 0.27 19.89
N GLU A 113 -15.32 1.37 20.02
CA GLU A 113 -14.31 1.53 21.06
C GLU A 113 -15.03 1.60 22.41
N ILE A 114 -15.19 0.44 23.06
CA ILE A 114 -15.47 0.38 24.48
C ILE A 114 -14.15 0.74 25.18
N GLU A 115 -14.06 1.98 25.64
CA GLU A 115 -13.06 2.40 26.61
C GLU A 115 -13.19 1.53 27.86
N GLN A 116 -12.32 0.52 28.00
CA GLN A 116 -12.04 -0.09 29.28
C GLN A 116 -10.88 0.69 29.90
N ASN A 117 -11.22 1.48 30.91
CA ASN A 117 -10.28 2.25 31.69
C ASN A 117 -9.32 1.29 32.43
N ASP A 118 -8.06 1.28 32.03
CA ASP A 118 -6.97 0.66 32.79
C ASP A 118 -6.50 1.64 33.88
N ASP A 119 -7.24 1.72 34.99
CA ASP A 119 -6.79 2.30 36.26
C ASP A 119 -7.05 1.31 37.42
N ASP A 120 -6.10 1.23 38.36
CA ASP A 120 -6.10 0.46 39.61
C ASP A 120 -6.28 -1.08 39.49
N ASN A 121 -5.34 -1.94 39.91
CA ASN A 121 -4.51 -1.84 41.10
C ASN A 121 -3.41 -2.94 41.09
N ALA A 122 -2.33 -2.73 41.84
CA ALA A 122 -1.30 -3.74 42.06
C ALA A 122 -1.72 -4.76 43.13
N SER A 123 -1.32 -6.03 42.98
CA SER A 123 -0.29 -6.65 43.87
C SER A 123 -0.27 -8.20 43.89
N ASN A 124 0.97 -8.69 43.85
CA ASN A 124 1.54 -9.85 44.56
C ASN A 124 1.35 -11.35 44.19
N GLU A 125 2.54 -11.99 44.14
CA GLU A 125 2.94 -13.31 44.66
C GLU A 125 2.60 -14.65 43.94
N ASN A 126 3.65 -15.19 43.31
CA ASN A 126 4.23 -16.53 43.53
C ASN A 126 3.31 -17.73 43.84
N GLN A 127 3.38 -18.75 42.96
CA GLN A 127 3.83 -20.09 43.40
C GLN A 127 4.29 -21.01 42.27
N THR A 128 5.34 -21.78 42.56
CA THR A 128 5.92 -22.83 41.71
C THR A 128 5.28 -24.19 41.93
N PHE A 129 5.07 -25.01 40.88
CA PHE A 129 5.20 -26.47 41.02
C PHE A 129 5.67 -27.18 39.74
N ARG A 130 6.13 -28.43 39.89
CA ARG A 130 6.97 -29.19 38.94
C ARG A 130 6.23 -30.28 38.16
N GLY A 131 6.81 -30.67 37.01
CA GLY A 131 6.73 -32.03 36.43
C GLY A 131 5.58 -32.26 35.44
N CYS A 132 5.69 -33.18 34.47
CA CYS A 132 6.71 -34.22 34.25
C CYS A 132 6.87 -34.62 32.76
N ASP A 133 7.95 -35.35 32.45
CA ASP A 133 8.33 -35.86 31.12
C ASP A 133 7.39 -36.93 30.53
N GLY A 134 7.41 -37.06 29.18
CA GLY A 134 6.82 -38.20 28.48
C GLY A 134 7.19 -38.26 26.98
N ARG A 135 8.25 -39.02 26.63
CA ARG A 135 8.63 -39.32 25.22
C ARG A 135 8.10 -40.69 24.77
N VAL A 136 7.23 -40.74 23.74
CA VAL A 136 7.01 -41.84 22.75
C VAL A 136 6.41 -41.19 21.49
N GLY A 137 6.67 -41.57 20.22
CA GLY A 137 7.64 -42.55 19.68
C GLY A 137 7.66 -42.61 18.14
N GLY A 138 6.54 -42.42 17.44
CA GLY A 138 6.43 -42.32 15.97
C GLY A 138 5.38 -43.22 15.30
N SER A 139 4.79 -42.78 14.18
CA SER A 139 4.55 -43.61 12.97
C SER A 139 3.82 -42.86 11.84
N ARG A 140 3.96 -43.40 10.62
CA ARG A 140 3.50 -42.88 9.32
C ARG A 140 1.97 -42.75 9.20
N GLY A 141 1.51 -41.74 8.47
CA GLY A 141 0.14 -41.65 7.92
C GLY A 141 0.13 -40.98 6.54
N ARG A 142 -0.51 -41.63 5.55
CA ARG A 142 -0.77 -41.10 4.20
C ARG A 142 -2.21 -40.61 4.11
N SER A 143 -2.41 -39.35 3.73
CA SER A 143 -3.61 -38.81 3.07
C SER A 143 -3.30 -37.36 2.66
N GLY A 144 -3.95 -36.74 1.68
CA GLY A 144 -4.89 -37.21 0.67
C GLY A 144 -5.19 -36.02 -0.26
N HIS A 145 -5.43 -36.24 -1.55
CA HIS A 145 -5.96 -35.17 -2.40
C HIS A 145 -7.44 -34.97 -2.08
N SER A 146 -7.81 -33.77 -1.64
CA SER A 146 -9.16 -33.23 -1.74
C SER A 146 -9.03 -31.83 -2.32
N GLY A 147 -9.42 -31.69 -3.59
CA GLY A 147 -9.56 -30.38 -4.21
C GLY A 147 -10.92 -29.84 -3.84
N ASP A 148 -10.95 -28.82 -2.97
CA ASP A 148 -12.20 -28.14 -2.64
C ASP A 148 -12.58 -27.22 -3.80
N SER A 149 -13.70 -27.56 -4.44
CA SER A 149 -14.30 -26.79 -5.51
C SER A 149 -14.77 -25.44 -4.99
N TYR A 150 -14.24 -24.36 -5.56
CA TYR A 150 -14.84 -23.03 -5.40
C TYR A 150 -16.25 -23.05 -5.98
N HIS A 151 -17.25 -23.06 -5.11
CA HIS A 151 -18.62 -22.76 -5.49
C HIS A 151 -18.72 -21.27 -5.81
N ASP A 152 -19.12 -20.97 -7.04
CA ASP A 152 -19.49 -19.64 -7.49
C ASP A 152 -20.85 -19.27 -6.88
N GLU A 153 -20.82 -18.67 -5.69
CA GLU A 153 -21.95 -17.90 -5.19
C GLU A 153 -21.82 -16.47 -5.70
N SER A 154 -22.45 -16.23 -6.85
CA SER A 154 -22.70 -14.91 -7.45
C SER A 154 -23.69 -14.08 -6.61
N GLY A 155 -23.39 -13.89 -5.33
CA GLY A 155 -24.05 -12.94 -4.43
C GLY A 155 -23.34 -11.60 -4.51
N GLY A 156 -23.99 -10.61 -5.15
CA GLY A 156 -23.42 -9.27 -5.30
C GLY A 156 -23.27 -8.54 -3.96
N TYR A 157 -22.10 -8.61 -3.34
CA TYR A 157 -21.74 -7.79 -2.18
C TYR A 157 -21.82 -6.31 -2.56
N GLN A 158 -22.85 -5.62 -2.07
CA GLN A 158 -22.99 -4.19 -2.28
C GLN A 158 -21.91 -3.47 -1.46
N LEU A 159 -21.02 -2.75 -2.16
CA LEU A 159 -19.98 -1.93 -1.56
C LEU A 159 -20.61 -0.69 -0.93
N ASP A 160 -21.15 -0.85 0.27
CA ASP A 160 -21.60 0.29 1.06
C ASP A 160 -20.40 0.99 1.72
N ILE A 161 -20.53 2.30 1.89
CA ILE A 161 -19.56 3.19 2.52
C ILE A 161 -20.22 4.12 3.56
N SER A 162 -21.53 3.93 3.81
CA SER A 162 -22.41 4.83 4.58
C SER A 162 -21.93 5.17 5.99
N TRP A 163 -21.08 4.34 6.60
CA TRP A 163 -20.46 4.61 7.90
C TRP A 163 -19.40 5.72 7.85
N ILE A 164 -18.82 6.01 6.68
CA ILE A 164 -17.88 7.12 6.47
C ILE A 164 -18.70 8.38 6.17
N GLN A 165 -18.84 9.25 7.17
CA GLN A 165 -19.60 10.50 7.06
C GLN A 165 -18.84 11.58 6.26
N LEU A 166 -18.78 11.40 4.95
CA LEU A 166 -18.25 12.37 3.99
C LEU A 166 -19.27 13.50 3.76
N THR A 167 -18.79 14.73 3.54
CA THR A 167 -19.63 15.93 3.42
C THR A 167 -19.42 16.70 2.10
N HIS A 168 -18.26 16.49 1.47
CA HIS A 168 -17.76 17.18 0.28
C HIS A 168 -17.21 16.21 -0.76
N VAL A 169 -16.96 14.94 -0.42
CA VAL A 169 -16.60 13.87 -1.37
C VAL A 169 -17.76 12.89 -1.50
N GLU A 170 -18.37 12.84 -2.68
CA GLU A 170 -19.27 11.76 -3.08
C GLU A 170 -18.45 10.70 -3.83
N VAL A 171 -18.52 9.43 -3.41
CA VAL A 171 -17.74 8.34 -4.02
C VAL A 171 -18.65 7.54 -4.93
N VAL A 172 -18.23 7.35 -6.19
CA VAL A 172 -18.95 6.55 -7.18
C VAL A 172 -18.03 5.47 -7.73
N PHE A 173 -18.50 4.22 -7.66
CA PHE A 173 -17.83 3.09 -8.26
C PHE A 173 -18.08 3.06 -9.78
N LEU A 174 -17.01 2.82 -10.53
CA LEU A 174 -17.10 2.46 -11.93
C LEU A 174 -17.71 1.05 -12.08
N PRO A 175 -18.43 0.76 -13.18
CA PRO A 175 -18.93 -0.58 -13.48
C PRO A 175 -17.85 -1.66 -13.43
N SER A 176 -18.23 -2.90 -13.13
CA SER A 176 -17.31 -4.04 -13.23
C SER A 176 -16.77 -4.18 -14.66
N ASN A 177 -15.48 -4.53 -14.78
CA ASN A 177 -14.75 -4.64 -16.05
C ASN A 177 -14.72 -3.36 -16.92
N THR A 178 -14.75 -2.19 -16.28
CA THR A 178 -14.52 -0.91 -16.96
C THR A 178 -13.19 -0.91 -17.72
N THR A 179 -13.20 -0.48 -18.98
CA THR A 179 -11.99 -0.41 -19.82
C THR A 179 -11.18 0.86 -19.51
N SER A 180 -9.88 0.86 -19.82
CA SER A 180 -8.99 2.01 -19.54
C SER A 180 -9.44 3.34 -20.16
N HIS A 181 -10.25 3.32 -21.22
CA HIS A 181 -10.89 4.51 -21.79
C HIS A 181 -11.80 5.26 -20.80
N LEU A 182 -12.39 4.56 -19.84
CA LEU A 182 -13.27 5.10 -18.81
C LEU A 182 -12.55 5.29 -17.45
N GLN A 183 -11.27 4.96 -17.37
CA GLN A 183 -10.42 5.15 -16.19
C GLN A 183 -9.29 6.14 -16.52
N PRO A 184 -9.45 7.45 -16.27
CA PRO A 184 -8.46 8.46 -16.67
C PRO A 184 -7.05 8.19 -16.13
N LEU A 185 -6.94 7.56 -14.95
CA LEU A 185 -5.65 7.14 -14.39
C LEU A 185 -4.92 6.11 -15.29
N ASP A 186 -5.65 5.19 -15.91
CA ASP A 186 -5.12 4.17 -16.82
C ASP A 186 -5.06 4.63 -18.29
N ALA A 187 -5.71 5.74 -18.63
CA ALA A 187 -5.67 6.36 -19.97
C ALA A 187 -4.29 6.96 -20.34
N GLY A 188 -3.44 7.25 -19.36
CA GLY A 188 -2.06 7.72 -19.61
C GLY A 188 -1.28 8.11 -18.35
N ILE A 189 -1.97 8.66 -17.35
CA ILE A 189 -1.42 9.21 -16.11
C ILE A 189 -0.50 8.21 -15.40
N ILE A 190 -0.96 6.98 -15.15
CA ILE A 190 -0.18 5.94 -14.46
C ILE A 190 1.06 5.54 -15.27
N ALA A 191 0.95 5.49 -16.60
CA ALA A 191 2.08 5.16 -17.48
C ALA A 191 3.13 6.30 -17.47
N SER A 192 2.68 7.55 -17.58
CA SER A 192 3.48 8.77 -17.47
C SER A 192 4.23 8.82 -16.14
N PHE A 193 3.52 8.69 -15.02
CA PHE A 193 4.10 8.63 -13.68
C PHE A 193 5.17 7.53 -13.53
N LYS A 194 4.86 6.29 -13.97
CA LYS A 194 5.80 5.15 -13.93
C LYS A 194 7.05 5.45 -14.76
N ASN A 195 6.91 6.12 -15.91
CA ASN A 195 8.05 6.51 -16.75
C ASN A 195 8.93 7.57 -16.06
N TYR A 196 8.36 8.61 -15.44
CA TYR A 196 9.13 9.60 -14.67
C TYR A 196 9.84 8.96 -13.48
N PHE A 197 9.15 8.11 -12.70
CA PHE A 197 9.73 7.40 -11.56
C PHE A 197 10.91 6.52 -12.01
N LYS A 198 10.73 5.74 -13.08
CA LYS A 198 11.79 4.90 -13.65
C LYS A 198 12.98 5.73 -14.14
N ARG A 199 12.76 6.90 -14.75
CA ARG A 199 13.84 7.83 -15.15
C ARG A 199 14.63 8.34 -13.94
N LYS A 200 13.96 8.72 -12.83
CA LYS A 200 14.63 9.13 -11.58
C LYS A 200 15.45 7.99 -10.98
N PHE A 201 14.86 6.79 -10.88
CA PHE A 201 15.54 5.57 -10.43
C PHE A 201 16.78 5.27 -11.26
N CYS A 202 16.66 5.22 -12.60
CA CYS A 202 17.78 4.92 -13.48
C CYS A 202 18.89 5.98 -13.41
N ARG A 203 18.56 7.27 -13.22
CA ARG A 203 19.56 8.32 -13.02
C ARG A 203 20.38 8.07 -11.75
N HIS A 204 19.72 7.89 -10.60
CA HIS A 204 20.41 7.61 -9.34
C HIS A 204 21.34 6.38 -9.40
N MET A 205 20.92 5.33 -10.11
CA MET A 205 21.74 4.12 -10.31
C MET A 205 22.99 4.37 -11.18
N LEU A 206 22.93 5.33 -12.12
CA LEU A 206 24.11 5.80 -12.87
C LEU A 206 24.99 6.68 -12.00
N ASP A 207 24.41 7.60 -11.23
CA ASP A 207 25.15 8.49 -10.33
C ASP A 207 25.97 7.66 -9.30
N LEU A 208 25.38 6.62 -8.70
CA LEU A 208 26.07 5.66 -7.82
C LEU A 208 27.21 4.90 -8.54
N PHE A 209 27.03 4.55 -9.82
CA PHE A 209 28.05 3.87 -10.61
C PHE A 209 29.24 4.78 -10.94
N GLU A 210 28.97 6.03 -11.32
CA GLU A 210 29.97 7.06 -11.60
C GLU A 210 30.79 7.41 -10.34
N GLU A 211 30.14 7.39 -9.17
CA GLU A 211 30.80 7.54 -7.85
C GLU A 211 31.55 6.27 -7.38
N GLY A 212 31.52 5.17 -8.14
CA GLY A 212 32.20 3.91 -7.81
C GLY A 212 31.60 3.12 -6.64
N LYS A 213 30.34 3.39 -6.27
CA LYS A 213 29.63 2.71 -5.17
C LYS A 213 29.03 1.38 -5.63
N ASP A 214 29.02 0.37 -4.76
CA ASP A 214 28.33 -0.89 -5.06
C ASP A 214 26.81 -0.71 -4.97
N ILE A 215 26.21 -0.63 -6.15
CA ILE A 215 24.77 -0.60 -6.46
C ILE A 215 23.97 -1.69 -5.72
N ASN A 216 24.57 -2.84 -5.43
CA ASN A 216 23.88 -3.93 -4.72
C ASN A 216 23.80 -3.69 -3.20
N SER A 217 24.76 -2.93 -2.65
CA SER A 217 24.83 -2.54 -1.25
C SER A 217 24.00 -1.28 -0.94
N GLU A 218 24.11 -0.25 -1.78
CA GLU A 218 23.44 1.04 -1.62
C GLU A 218 22.03 1.00 -2.22
N LYS A 219 21.15 0.24 -1.55
CA LYS A 219 19.74 0.15 -1.94
C LYS A 219 19.00 1.44 -1.61
N ILE A 220 18.30 1.99 -2.61
CA ILE A 220 17.38 3.13 -2.47
C ILE A 220 16.53 2.97 -1.21
N ASN A 221 16.66 3.95 -0.33
CA ASN A 221 15.91 4.00 0.91
C ASN A 221 14.55 4.65 0.68
N ILE A 222 13.63 4.44 1.63
CA ILE A 222 12.26 4.95 1.54
C ILE A 222 12.14 6.48 1.38
N LYS A 223 13.09 7.26 1.92
CA LYS A 223 13.05 8.73 1.80
C LYS A 223 13.33 9.13 0.35
N GLU A 224 14.32 8.50 -0.28
CA GLU A 224 14.63 8.68 -1.70
C GLU A 224 13.45 8.23 -2.57
N ALA A 225 12.83 7.09 -2.25
CA ALA A 225 11.63 6.63 -2.93
C ALA A 225 10.47 7.64 -2.81
N ILE A 226 10.24 8.24 -1.63
CA ILE A 226 9.26 9.32 -1.42
C ILE A 226 9.62 10.56 -2.25
N ASP A 227 10.88 10.98 -2.23
CA ASP A 227 11.37 12.13 -3.00
C ASP A 227 11.21 11.88 -4.52
N TYR A 228 11.35 10.64 -4.98
CA TYR A 228 11.11 10.25 -6.38
C TYR A 228 9.64 10.19 -6.71
N VAL A 229 8.76 9.70 -5.81
CA VAL A 229 7.30 9.75 -6.02
C VAL A 229 6.84 11.19 -6.21
N ALA A 230 7.19 12.09 -5.29
CA ALA A 230 6.81 13.50 -5.37
C ALA A 230 7.31 14.14 -6.69
N LYS A 231 8.62 14.09 -6.95
CA LYS A 231 9.22 14.69 -8.16
C LYS A 231 8.71 14.07 -9.46
N SER A 232 8.24 12.81 -9.45
CA SER A 232 7.67 12.18 -10.64
C SER A 232 6.22 12.58 -10.85
N TRP A 233 5.47 12.80 -9.77
CA TRP A 233 4.10 13.31 -9.81
C TRP A 233 4.05 14.78 -10.24
N ASP A 234 5.01 15.60 -9.80
CA ASP A 234 5.15 16.98 -10.25
C ASP A 234 5.33 17.06 -11.77
N CYS A 235 6.07 16.11 -12.37
CA CYS A 235 6.31 16.02 -13.81
C CYS A 235 5.12 15.51 -14.65
N VAL A 236 4.06 14.96 -14.06
CA VAL A 236 2.85 14.56 -14.81
C VAL A 236 2.05 15.82 -15.17
N THR A 237 1.76 16.03 -16.46
CA THR A 237 1.08 17.23 -16.98
C THR A 237 -0.35 16.92 -17.44
N GLU A 238 -1.14 17.98 -17.63
CA GLU A 238 -2.51 17.93 -18.18
C GLU A 238 -2.56 17.26 -19.57
N GLU A 239 -1.48 17.35 -20.35
CA GLU A 239 -1.31 16.66 -21.65
C GLU A 239 -1.32 15.12 -21.56
N THR A 240 -1.35 14.55 -20.34
CA THR A 240 -1.33 13.10 -20.09
C THR A 240 -2.59 12.56 -19.41
N VAL A 241 -3.65 13.37 -19.38
CA VAL A 241 -4.97 13.11 -18.80
C VAL A 241 -6.02 12.96 -19.89
#